data_AF-A0A3U8YMY9-F1
#
_entry.id   AF-A0A3U8YMY9-F1
#
_cell.length_a   1.000
_cell.length_b   1.000
_cell.length_c   1.000
_cell.angle_alpha   90.00
_cell.angle_beta   90.00
_cell.angle_gamma   90.00
#
_symmetry.space_group_name_H-M   'P 1'
#
loop_
_entity.id
_entity.type
_entity.pdbx_description
1 polymer ?
#
loop_
_entity_poly.entity_id
_entity_poly.type
_entity_poly.pdbx_seq_one_letter_code
_entity_poly.pdbx_strand_id
1 'polypeptide(L)'
;MNFRAIFLSMQRVLGLFSRRENDVVELIKQDPSSLSPFAQIVGDQKYTVPDHPNLEVLKFIEYPTRPAGIQTFNEQSILSLYRDKLHSISMMLAISDGDIREDAFTFTNLVLKPLIEYIRWIHLLPASENHHHNGIGGLLSHSLEVAMISLKNANHSELRPIGYQDEEVIRRKVYLYAAFICGLVHDAGKVYDIDIVSLNLSKTLTWAPSSQSLLDWARENNVVEYEIHWRKRIHNQHNIWSSVFLERILDPVCMSFLDRVKK
;
A
#
# COMPACT_ATOMS: atom_id res chain seq x y z
N MET A 1 8.70 3.13 -32.82
CA MET A 1 7.48 2.90 -32.01
C MET A 1 6.40 3.81 -32.54
N ASN A 2 5.25 3.25 -32.94
CA ASN A 2 4.26 3.92 -33.77
C ASN A 2 3.07 4.36 -32.90
N PHE A 3 2.99 5.65 -32.57
CA PHE A 3 1.96 6.26 -31.69
C PHE A 3 0.52 6.05 -32.17
N ARG A 4 0.33 5.65 -33.43
CA ARG A 4 -0.99 5.40 -34.05
C ARG A 4 -1.71 4.16 -33.50
N ALA A 5 -0.98 3.18 -32.95
CA ALA A 5 -1.57 1.95 -32.41
C ALA A 5 -2.19 2.13 -31.01
N ILE A 6 -1.67 3.07 -30.22
CA ILE A 6 -2.16 3.38 -28.85
C ILE A 6 -3.43 4.23 -28.91
N PHE A 7 -3.55 5.12 -29.90
CA PHE A 7 -4.75 5.95 -30.07
C PHE A 7 -5.96 5.15 -30.59
N LEU A 8 -5.73 4.14 -31.44
CA LEU A 8 -6.79 3.30 -32.00
C LEU A 8 -7.33 2.25 -31.02
N SER A 9 -6.58 1.88 -29.96
CA SER A 9 -7.09 0.98 -28.91
C SER A 9 -8.01 1.70 -27.91
N MET A 10 -7.78 3.00 -27.66
CA MET A 10 -8.63 3.80 -26.77
C MET A 10 -10.00 4.13 -27.38
N GLN A 11 -10.14 4.20 -28.70
CA GLN A 11 -11.42 4.49 -29.35
C GLN A 11 -12.40 3.29 -29.43
N ARG A 12 -11.96 2.06 -29.10
CA ARG A 12 -12.87 0.89 -29.03
C ARG A 12 -13.53 0.68 -27.68
N VAL A 13 -13.06 1.34 -26.61
CA VAL A 13 -13.59 1.16 -25.25
C VAL A 13 -14.74 2.13 -24.94
N LEU A 14 -14.88 3.24 -25.66
CA LEU A 14 -15.90 4.28 -25.41
C LEU A 14 -17.16 4.17 -26.30
N GLY A 15 -17.29 3.12 -27.12
CA GLY A 15 -18.34 3.01 -28.16
C GLY A 15 -19.52 2.08 -27.86
N LEU A 16 -19.57 1.43 -26.70
CA LEU A 16 -20.64 0.49 -26.36
C LEU A 16 -21.11 0.77 -24.94
N PHE A 17 -22.08 1.67 -24.78
CA PHE A 17 -23.23 1.56 -23.89
C PHE A 17 -24.01 2.88 -23.95
N SER A 18 -24.90 2.99 -24.94
CA SER A 18 -26.06 3.87 -24.84
C SER A 18 -27.11 3.18 -23.99
N ARG A 19 -27.33 3.61 -22.74
CA ARG A 19 -28.67 3.58 -22.10
C ARG A 19 -28.74 4.30 -20.74
N ARG A 20 -29.62 5.32 -20.73
CA ARG A 20 -30.45 5.88 -19.65
C ARG A 20 -29.77 6.49 -18.43
N GLU A 21 -29.66 7.82 -18.50
CA GLU A 21 -29.29 8.79 -17.44
C GLU A 21 -30.18 8.80 -16.18
N ASN A 22 -31.21 7.94 -16.05
CA ASN A 22 -32.20 8.08 -14.98
C ASN A 22 -32.02 7.13 -13.79
N ASP A 23 -31.13 6.14 -13.86
CA ASP A 23 -30.90 5.19 -12.74
C ASP A 23 -29.66 5.53 -11.90
N VAL A 24 -28.82 6.46 -12.35
CA VAL A 24 -27.56 6.84 -11.67
C VAL A 24 -27.84 7.80 -10.50
N VAL A 25 -28.93 8.57 -10.57
CA VAL A 25 -29.27 9.58 -9.56
C VAL A 25 -29.81 8.97 -8.25
N GLU A 26 -30.33 7.74 -8.28
CA GLU A 26 -30.78 7.04 -7.06
C GLU A 26 -29.66 6.25 -6.34
N LEU A 27 -28.55 5.92 -7.03
CA LEU A 27 -27.39 5.25 -6.43
C LEU A 27 -26.40 6.23 -5.76
N ILE A 28 -26.45 7.53 -6.08
CA ILE A 28 -25.59 8.58 -5.48
C ILE A 28 -26.21 9.13 -4.16
N LYS A 29 -26.85 8.26 -3.37
CA LYS A 29 -27.30 8.57 -2.00
C LYS A 29 -26.51 7.84 -0.91
N GLN A 30 -25.45 7.13 -1.27
CA GLN A 30 -24.47 6.64 -0.30
C GLN A 30 -23.27 7.58 -0.29
N ASP A 31 -23.02 8.15 0.88
CA ASP A 31 -21.95 9.11 1.14
C ASP A 31 -20.58 8.50 0.74
N PRO A 32 -19.89 9.03 -0.29
CA PRO A 32 -18.62 8.47 -0.76
C PRO A 32 -17.51 8.51 0.29
N SER A 33 -17.68 9.30 1.36
CA SER A 33 -16.79 9.29 2.52
C SER A 33 -16.81 7.95 3.27
N SER A 34 -17.93 7.20 3.26
CA SER A 34 -18.06 5.92 3.95
C SER A 34 -17.30 4.75 3.30
N LEU A 35 -16.88 4.91 2.05
CA LEU A 35 -16.13 3.92 1.28
C LEU A 35 -14.62 4.16 1.33
N SER A 36 -14.19 5.34 1.81
CA SER A 36 -12.77 5.66 1.96
C SER A 36 -12.22 4.95 3.20
N PRO A 37 -11.10 4.21 3.12
CA PRO A 37 -10.41 3.71 4.32
C PRO A 37 -9.87 4.87 5.18
N PHE A 38 -9.78 6.06 4.58
CA PHE A 38 -9.49 7.29 5.28
C PHE A 38 -10.72 7.88 5.98
N ALA A 39 -11.93 7.29 5.94
CA ALA A 39 -13.09 7.80 6.66
C ALA A 39 -12.84 7.96 8.17
N GLN A 40 -12.07 7.05 8.76
CA GLN A 40 -11.61 7.11 10.16
C GLN A 40 -10.49 8.13 10.38
N ILE A 41 -9.92 8.66 9.30
CA ILE A 41 -8.84 9.67 9.25
C ILE A 41 -9.41 11.05 8.83
N VAL A 42 -10.58 11.09 8.20
CA VAL A 42 -11.30 12.25 7.64
C VAL A 42 -12.19 12.94 8.71
N GLY A 43 -12.08 12.55 9.98
CA GLY A 43 -12.66 13.26 11.11
C GLY A 43 -11.58 13.92 11.97
N ASP A 44 -11.95 14.84 12.86
CA ASP A 44 -11.09 15.51 13.86
C ASP A 44 -10.34 14.55 14.83
N GLN A 45 -10.24 13.26 14.53
CA GLN A 45 -9.62 12.23 15.35
C GLN A 45 -8.37 11.65 14.68
N LYS A 46 -7.31 11.59 15.49
CA LYS A 46 -6.02 11.02 15.11
C LYS A 46 -6.13 9.52 14.82
N TYR A 47 -5.61 9.07 13.68
CA TYR A 47 -5.56 7.65 13.35
C TYR A 47 -4.72 6.88 14.38
N THR A 48 -5.31 5.82 14.94
CA THR A 48 -4.68 5.02 15.99
C THR A 48 -4.62 3.57 15.55
N VAL A 49 -3.40 3.02 15.49
CA VAL A 49 -3.18 1.58 15.35
C VAL A 49 -3.88 0.88 16.53
N PRO A 50 -4.43 -0.34 16.42
CA PRO A 50 -5.00 -1.06 17.58
C PRO A 50 -3.94 -1.54 18.57
N ASP A 51 -4.20 -1.49 19.88
CA ASP A 51 -3.21 -1.78 20.94
C ASP A 51 -2.83 -3.26 21.05
N HIS A 52 -3.74 -4.14 20.66
CA HIS A 52 -3.52 -5.58 20.66
C HIS A 52 -3.60 -6.11 19.24
N PRO A 53 -2.75 -7.11 18.90
CA PRO A 53 -2.78 -7.71 17.57
C PRO A 53 -4.11 -8.43 17.35
N ASN A 54 -4.65 -8.32 16.15
CA ASN A 54 -5.85 -9.05 15.78
C ASN A 54 -5.56 -10.57 15.73
N LEU A 55 -6.17 -11.30 16.66
CA LEU A 55 -5.96 -12.74 16.83
C LEU A 55 -6.40 -13.57 15.61
N GLU A 56 -7.40 -13.12 14.86
CA GLU A 56 -7.84 -13.82 13.65
C GLU A 56 -6.78 -13.70 12.56
N VAL A 57 -6.21 -12.50 12.36
CA VAL A 57 -5.12 -12.32 11.38
C VAL A 57 -3.86 -13.09 11.80
N LEU A 58 -3.53 -13.10 13.10
CA LEU A 58 -2.38 -13.86 13.63
C LEU A 58 -2.50 -15.37 13.34
N LYS A 59 -3.67 -15.97 13.52
CA LYS A 59 -3.89 -17.40 13.23
C LYS A 59 -3.54 -17.74 11.78
N PHE A 60 -3.88 -16.85 10.84
CA PHE A 60 -3.56 -17.04 9.42
C PHE A 60 -2.06 -16.92 9.11
N ILE A 61 -1.30 -16.17 9.91
CA ILE A 61 0.15 -15.97 9.70
C ILE A 61 0.99 -17.06 10.40
N GLU A 62 0.66 -17.40 11.65
CA GLU A 62 1.47 -18.28 12.51
C GLU A 62 1.30 -19.77 12.20
N TYR A 63 0.13 -20.19 11.73
CA TYR A 63 -0.15 -21.58 11.37
C TYR A 63 -0.34 -21.70 9.85
N PRO A 64 0.74 -21.99 9.08
CA PRO A 64 0.67 -22.16 7.65
C PRO A 64 0.11 -23.55 7.31
N THR A 65 -1.04 -23.92 7.86
CA THR A 65 -1.92 -24.81 7.09
C THR A 65 -2.25 -24.00 5.86
N ARG A 66 -1.73 -24.39 4.68
CA ARG A 66 -2.13 -23.78 3.40
C ARG A 66 -3.66 -23.82 3.35
N PRO A 67 -4.37 -22.73 3.70
CA PRO A 67 -5.80 -22.79 3.67
C PRO A 67 -6.18 -22.79 2.19
N ALA A 68 -7.30 -23.42 1.85
CA ALA A 68 -7.75 -23.48 0.46
C ALA A 68 -7.89 -22.05 -0.14
N GLY A 69 -8.07 -21.02 0.70
CA GLY A 69 -7.87 -19.61 0.37
C GLY A 69 -7.48 -18.73 1.58
N ILE A 70 -7.24 -17.45 1.30
CA ILE A 70 -6.90 -16.41 2.26
C ILE A 70 -8.12 -15.54 2.46
N GLN A 71 -8.56 -15.41 3.71
CA GLN A 71 -9.65 -14.51 4.08
C GLN A 71 -9.23 -13.05 3.93
N THR A 72 -10.14 -12.20 3.47
CA THR A 72 -9.92 -10.76 3.40
C THR A 72 -10.08 -10.11 4.78
N PHE A 73 -9.11 -9.30 5.17
CA PHE A 73 -9.12 -8.51 6.40
C PHE A 73 -9.03 -7.02 6.08
N ASN A 74 -9.55 -6.20 6.99
CA ASN A 74 -9.37 -4.75 6.88
C ASN A 74 -7.93 -4.33 7.22
N GLU A 75 -7.55 -3.18 6.70
CA GLU A 75 -6.21 -2.60 6.79
C GLU A 75 -5.78 -2.42 8.25
N GLN A 76 -6.69 -1.96 9.11
CA GLN A 76 -6.42 -1.72 10.54
C GLN A 76 -6.12 -3.01 11.30
N SER A 77 -6.80 -4.10 10.98
CA SER A 77 -6.57 -5.42 11.59
C SER A 77 -5.20 -5.96 11.24
N ILE A 78 -4.77 -5.78 9.99
CA ILE A 78 -3.43 -6.17 9.54
C ILE A 78 -2.38 -5.28 10.20
N LEU A 79 -2.60 -3.97 10.25
CA LEU A 79 -1.67 -3.00 10.81
C LEU A 79 -1.42 -3.23 12.31
N SER A 80 -2.42 -3.71 13.05
CA SER A 80 -2.31 -4.03 14.49
C SER A 80 -1.15 -4.98 14.82
N LEU A 81 -0.77 -5.85 13.87
CA LEU A 81 0.30 -6.82 14.04
C LEU A 81 1.70 -6.21 14.06
N TYR A 82 1.83 -4.98 13.56
CA TYR A 82 3.13 -4.33 13.34
C TYR A 82 3.33 -3.12 14.26
N ARG A 83 2.52 -2.97 15.31
CA ARG A 83 2.60 -1.87 16.28
C ARG A 83 4.01 -1.56 16.75
N ASP A 84 4.76 -2.55 17.21
CA ASP A 84 6.09 -2.33 17.78
C ASP A 84 7.10 -1.87 16.72
N LYS A 85 6.98 -2.40 15.50
CA LYS A 85 7.77 -1.94 14.34
C LYS A 85 7.42 -0.49 14.01
N LEU A 86 6.13 -0.13 14.00
CA LEU A 86 5.66 1.24 13.74
C LEU A 86 6.11 2.23 14.81
N HIS A 87 6.08 1.83 16.08
CA HIS A 87 6.62 2.64 17.17
C HIS A 87 8.11 2.90 16.97
N SER A 88 8.88 1.87 16.61
CA SER A 88 10.31 2.00 16.30
C SER A 88 10.56 2.94 15.11
N ILE A 89 9.75 2.84 14.05
CA ILE A 89 9.84 3.72 12.86
C ILE A 89 9.52 5.17 13.25
N SER A 90 8.49 5.40 14.06
CA SER A 90 8.14 6.73 14.57
C SER A 90 9.30 7.37 15.33
N MET A 91 9.96 6.61 16.20
CA MET A 91 11.13 7.09 16.96
C MET A 91 12.34 7.39 16.07
N MET A 92 12.61 6.57 15.07
CA MET A 92 13.74 6.79 14.15
C MET A 92 13.51 7.99 13.20
N LEU A 93 12.29 8.19 12.72
CA LEU A 93 11.95 9.32 11.84
C LEU A 93 11.84 10.65 12.60
N ALA A 94 11.51 10.60 13.90
CA ALA A 94 11.32 11.77 14.76
C ALA A 94 10.34 12.81 14.14
N ILE A 95 9.27 12.30 13.51
CA ILE A 95 8.19 13.09 12.93
C ILE A 95 7.08 13.20 13.97
N SER A 96 6.66 14.43 14.25
CA SER A 96 5.57 14.71 15.19
C SER A 96 4.24 14.19 14.64
N ASP A 97 3.31 13.88 15.54
CA ASP A 97 1.99 13.36 15.17
C ASP A 97 0.90 14.04 16.00
N GLY A 98 1.17 15.28 16.43
CA GLY A 98 0.23 16.10 17.21
C GLY A 98 -0.65 17.02 16.36
N ASP A 99 -0.33 17.18 15.08
CA ASP A 99 -1.12 17.99 14.15
C ASP A 99 -2.10 17.08 13.41
N ILE A 100 -3.40 17.39 13.49
CA ILE A 100 -4.47 16.58 12.89
C ILE A 100 -4.85 17.05 11.49
N ARG A 101 -4.28 18.16 10.99
CA ARG A 101 -4.60 18.64 9.65
C ARG A 101 -4.17 17.62 8.60
N GLU A 102 -4.99 17.46 7.57
CA GLU A 102 -4.72 16.50 6.49
C GLU A 102 -3.47 16.82 5.67
N ASP A 103 -3.11 18.11 5.59
CA ASP A 103 -1.95 18.61 4.86
C ASP A 103 -0.65 18.67 5.70
N ALA A 104 -0.74 18.35 7.00
CA ALA A 104 0.41 18.44 7.91
C ALA A 104 1.40 17.28 7.70
N PHE A 105 2.69 17.57 7.87
CA PHE A 105 3.77 16.58 7.81
C PHE A 105 3.86 15.77 9.11
N THR A 106 2.89 14.90 9.32
CA THR A 106 2.75 14.09 10.53
C THR A 106 3.11 12.63 10.28
N PHE A 107 3.34 11.86 11.35
CA PHE A 107 3.55 10.42 11.21
C PHE A 107 2.33 9.74 10.60
N THR A 108 1.12 10.19 10.95
CA THR A 108 -0.13 9.72 10.34
C THR A 108 -0.14 9.96 8.83
N ASN A 109 0.10 11.19 8.38
CA ASN A 109 0.00 11.52 6.95
C ASN A 109 1.17 10.96 6.13
N LEU A 110 2.39 10.99 6.67
CA LEU A 110 3.59 10.58 5.92
C LEU A 110 3.84 9.08 5.96
N VAL A 111 3.42 8.37 7.01
CA VAL A 111 3.75 6.95 7.20
C VAL A 111 2.51 6.07 7.21
N LEU A 112 1.53 6.36 8.08
CA LEU A 112 0.39 5.46 8.25
C LEU A 112 -0.53 5.46 7.03
N LYS A 113 -0.85 6.64 6.47
CA LYS A 113 -1.68 6.74 5.25
C LYS A 113 -1.07 5.97 4.06
N PRO A 114 0.22 6.19 3.68
CA PRO A 114 0.89 5.37 2.67
C PRO A 114 0.92 3.89 3.00
N LEU A 115 1.15 3.52 4.26
CA LEU A 115 1.20 2.11 4.65
C LEU A 115 -0.17 1.43 4.54
N ILE A 116 -1.25 2.11 4.91
CA ILE A 116 -2.63 1.64 4.73
C ILE A 116 -2.91 1.44 3.24
N GLU A 117 -2.54 2.41 2.40
CA GLU A 117 -2.69 2.26 0.95
C GLU A 117 -1.86 1.08 0.44
N TYR A 118 -0.62 0.92 0.87
CA TYR A 118 0.20 -0.22 0.49
C TYR A 118 -0.45 -1.56 0.89
N ILE A 119 -0.97 -1.67 2.11
CA ILE A 119 -1.71 -2.86 2.60
C ILE A 119 -2.92 -3.16 1.71
N ARG A 120 -3.59 -2.16 1.12
CA ARG A 120 -4.73 -2.39 0.22
C ARG A 120 -4.34 -3.09 -1.07
N TRP A 121 -3.12 -2.83 -1.54
CA TRP A 121 -2.57 -3.47 -2.73
C TRP A 121 -2.00 -4.85 -2.45
N ILE A 122 -1.27 -5.01 -1.34
CA ILE A 122 -0.53 -6.26 -1.07
C ILE A 122 -1.20 -7.19 -0.07
N HIS A 123 -2.21 -6.71 0.67
CA HIS A 123 -2.94 -7.43 1.71
C HIS A 123 -2.06 -8.41 2.51
N LEU A 124 -2.39 -9.70 2.46
CA LEU A 124 -1.67 -10.79 3.10
C LEU A 124 -0.92 -11.67 2.08
N LEU A 125 -0.41 -11.07 1.01
CA LEU A 125 0.35 -11.81 0.01
C LEU A 125 1.67 -12.36 0.57
N PRO A 126 2.08 -13.57 0.15
CA PRO A 126 3.39 -14.12 0.46
C PRO A 126 4.48 -13.38 -0.33
N ALA A 127 5.68 -13.26 0.24
CA ALA A 127 6.78 -12.56 -0.44
C ALA A 127 7.41 -13.39 -1.56
N SER A 128 7.23 -14.72 -1.55
CA SER A 128 7.71 -15.64 -2.57
C SER A 128 7.13 -17.04 -2.36
N GLU A 129 7.27 -17.89 -3.38
CA GLU A 129 6.86 -19.31 -3.32
C GLU A 129 7.71 -20.16 -2.36
N ASN A 130 9.02 -19.94 -2.28
CA ASN A 130 9.98 -20.89 -1.68
C ASN A 130 11.08 -20.26 -0.76
N HIS A 131 11.02 -18.98 -0.40
CA HIS A 131 12.01 -18.34 0.49
C HIS A 131 11.46 -18.02 1.89
N HIS A 132 12.31 -17.52 2.79
CA HIS A 132 12.09 -17.24 4.22
C HIS A 132 10.90 -16.32 4.60
N HIS A 133 10.05 -15.91 3.66
CA HIS A 133 8.79 -15.20 3.91
C HIS A 133 7.66 -15.70 2.99
N ASN A 134 7.59 -17.03 2.78
CA ASN A 134 6.56 -17.67 1.94
C ASN A 134 5.21 -17.82 2.64
N GLY A 135 5.11 -17.48 3.92
CA GLY A 135 3.87 -17.45 4.68
C GLY A 135 2.92 -16.33 4.27
N ILE A 136 1.65 -16.48 4.63
CA ILE A 136 0.61 -15.46 4.51
C ILE A 136 1.09 -14.18 5.21
N GLY A 137 0.93 -13.02 4.56
CA GLY A 137 1.42 -11.73 5.06
C GLY A 137 2.94 -11.53 4.97
N GLY A 138 3.67 -12.47 4.37
CA GLY A 138 5.13 -12.40 4.25
C GLY A 138 5.63 -11.18 3.49
N LEU A 139 4.92 -10.71 2.45
CA LEU A 139 5.34 -9.56 1.65
C LEU A 139 5.35 -8.27 2.48
N LEU A 140 4.33 -8.05 3.30
CA LEU A 140 4.25 -6.87 4.18
C LEU A 140 5.33 -6.92 5.28
N SER A 141 5.52 -8.07 5.93
CA SER A 141 6.55 -8.21 6.96
C SER A 141 7.94 -7.94 6.41
N HIS A 142 8.26 -8.51 5.24
CA HIS A 142 9.52 -8.31 4.57
C HIS A 142 9.72 -6.85 4.15
N SER A 143 8.69 -6.22 3.58
CA SER A 143 8.74 -4.81 3.18
C SER A 143 9.04 -3.90 4.37
N LEU A 144 8.40 -4.13 5.53
CA LEU A 144 8.65 -3.36 6.75
C LEU A 144 10.05 -3.62 7.33
N GLU A 145 10.55 -4.84 7.25
CA GLU A 145 11.92 -5.18 7.66
C GLU A 145 12.96 -4.44 6.81
N VAL A 146 12.80 -4.47 5.48
CA VAL A 146 13.68 -3.75 4.56
C VAL A 146 13.56 -2.24 4.77
N ALA A 147 12.36 -1.71 4.98
CA ALA A 147 12.16 -0.30 5.32
C ALA A 147 12.90 0.12 6.59
N MET A 148 12.82 -0.69 7.66
CA MET A 148 13.55 -0.44 8.91
C MET A 148 15.07 -0.53 8.73
N ILE A 149 15.56 -1.50 7.95
CA ILE A 149 17.00 -1.64 7.66
C ILE A 149 17.49 -0.42 6.86
N SER A 150 16.78 -0.03 5.80
CA SER A 150 17.08 1.15 5.00
C SER A 150 17.12 2.42 5.84
N LEU A 151 16.14 2.59 6.74
CA LEU A 151 16.08 3.71 7.66
C LEU A 151 17.25 3.73 8.64
N LYS A 152 17.62 2.58 9.23
CA LYS A 152 18.79 2.44 10.11
C LYS A 152 20.09 2.79 9.37
N ASN A 153 20.25 2.28 8.16
CA ASN A 153 21.43 2.57 7.33
C ASN A 153 21.51 4.05 6.96
N ALA A 154 20.38 4.66 6.58
CA ALA A 154 20.32 6.09 6.32
C ALA A 154 20.62 6.93 7.56
N ASN A 155 20.20 6.48 8.74
CA ASN A 155 20.49 7.15 10.00
C ASN A 155 21.97 7.07 10.40
N HIS A 156 22.66 5.98 10.06
CA HIS A 156 24.11 5.87 10.24
C HIS A 156 24.93 6.54 9.14
N SER A 157 24.28 6.97 8.05
CA SER A 157 24.94 7.67 6.96
C SER A 157 25.09 9.16 7.28
N GLU A 158 26.27 9.71 7.02
CA GLU A 158 26.50 11.15 7.07
C GLU A 158 26.21 11.77 5.72
N LEU A 159 25.35 12.79 5.71
CA LEU A 159 25.09 13.60 4.53
C LEU A 159 26.18 14.67 4.44
N ARG A 160 26.77 14.84 3.26
CA ARG A 160 27.68 15.96 3.00
C ARG A 160 26.91 17.27 3.17
N PRO A 161 27.36 18.22 4.01
CA PRO A 161 26.69 19.50 4.18
C PRO A 161 26.62 20.27 2.86
N ILE A 162 25.46 20.86 2.56
CA ILE A 162 25.22 21.68 1.36
C ILE A 162 24.66 23.08 1.68
N GLY A 163 24.24 23.34 2.93
CA GLY A 163 23.61 24.62 3.26
C GLY A 163 23.66 24.96 4.75
N TYR A 164 22.68 25.75 5.17
CA TYR A 164 22.55 26.19 6.56
C TYR A 164 22.09 25.04 7.47
N GLN A 165 22.37 25.16 8.77
CA GLN A 165 22.01 24.13 9.76
C GLN A 165 20.51 23.77 9.74
N ASP A 166 19.64 24.76 9.58
CA ASP A 166 18.19 24.56 9.54
C ASP A 166 17.76 23.77 8.29
N GLU A 167 18.43 24.01 7.16
CA GLU A 167 18.21 23.26 5.91
C GLU A 167 18.71 21.83 6.05
N GLU A 168 19.85 21.60 6.71
CA GLU A 168 20.37 20.26 6.98
C GLU A 168 19.44 19.44 7.88
N VAL A 169 18.79 20.08 8.88
CA VAL A 169 17.78 19.40 9.72
C VAL A 169 16.59 18.92 8.89
N ILE A 170 16.08 19.76 7.99
CA ILE A 170 14.98 19.40 7.10
C ILE A 170 15.43 18.29 6.14
N ARG A 171 16.58 18.47 5.50
CA ARG A 171 17.15 17.53 4.54
C ARG A 171 17.40 16.16 5.17
N ARG A 172 17.89 16.12 6.41
CA ARG A 172 18.07 14.87 7.17
C ARG A 172 16.74 14.13 7.32
N LYS A 173 15.67 14.83 7.71
CA LYS A 173 14.33 14.21 7.85
C LYS A 173 13.80 13.69 6.51
N VAL A 174 13.95 14.46 5.45
CA VAL A 174 13.54 14.04 4.09
C VAL A 174 14.34 12.83 3.62
N TYR A 175 15.66 12.81 3.86
CA TYR A 175 16.52 11.69 3.49
C TYR A 175 16.13 10.40 4.23
N LEU A 176 15.90 10.47 5.54
CA LEU A 176 15.44 9.31 6.33
C LEU A 176 14.09 8.79 5.83
N TYR A 177 13.15 9.70 5.56
CA TYR A 177 11.84 9.35 5.03
C TYR A 177 11.92 8.72 3.63
N ALA A 178 12.73 9.27 2.73
CA ALA A 178 12.96 8.71 1.41
C ALA A 178 13.55 7.29 1.49
N ALA A 179 14.53 7.05 2.37
CA ALA A 179 15.08 5.72 2.60
C ALA A 179 14.03 4.73 3.12
N PHE A 180 13.16 5.17 4.04
CA PHE A 180 12.04 4.37 4.53
C PHE A 180 11.09 3.98 3.39
N ILE A 181 10.62 4.95 2.59
CA ILE A 181 9.70 4.70 1.46
C ILE A 181 10.33 3.77 0.43
N CYS A 182 11.60 4.00 0.05
CA CYS A 182 12.32 3.14 -0.87
C CYS A 182 12.37 1.68 -0.38
N GLY A 183 12.65 1.47 0.91
CA GLY A 183 12.65 0.12 1.49
C GLY A 183 11.25 -0.49 1.55
N LEU A 184 10.22 0.31 1.83
CA LEU A 184 8.84 -0.16 1.92
C LEU A 184 8.33 -0.68 0.57
N VAL A 185 8.58 0.03 -0.53
CA VAL A 185 8.02 -0.29 -1.84
C VAL A 185 8.95 -1.12 -2.73
N HIS A 186 10.18 -1.44 -2.28
CA HIS A 186 11.20 -2.05 -3.14
C HIS A 186 10.73 -3.32 -3.85
N ASP A 187 9.92 -4.12 -3.17
CA ASP A 187 9.38 -5.41 -3.62
C ASP A 187 7.89 -5.35 -3.98
N ALA A 188 7.28 -4.16 -4.00
CA ALA A 188 5.86 -3.98 -4.28
C ALA A 188 5.45 -4.55 -5.64
N GLY A 189 6.36 -4.56 -6.62
CA GLY A 189 6.12 -5.15 -7.94
C GLY A 189 5.82 -6.65 -7.93
N LYS A 190 6.05 -7.37 -6.83
CA LYS A 190 5.73 -8.80 -6.69
C LYS A 190 4.25 -9.12 -6.82
N VAL A 191 3.35 -8.14 -6.68
CA VAL A 191 1.91 -8.33 -6.95
C VAL A 191 1.63 -8.78 -8.39
N TYR A 192 2.54 -8.51 -9.34
CA TYR A 192 2.39 -8.91 -10.73
C TYR A 192 2.85 -10.34 -11.02
N ASP A 193 3.57 -10.95 -10.08
CA ASP A 193 4.08 -12.33 -10.17
C ASP A 193 3.03 -13.38 -9.79
N ILE A 194 1.83 -12.93 -9.38
CA ILE A 194 0.72 -13.77 -8.93
C ILE A 194 -0.57 -13.43 -9.66
N ASP A 195 -1.43 -14.44 -9.77
CA ASP A 195 -2.84 -14.31 -10.06
C ASP A 195 -3.63 -14.52 -8.77
N ILE A 196 -4.66 -13.69 -8.57
CA ILE A 196 -5.57 -13.83 -7.43
C ILE A 196 -6.97 -14.09 -7.96
N VAL A 197 -7.60 -15.14 -7.44
CA VAL A 197 -8.94 -15.57 -7.85
C VAL A 197 -9.89 -15.65 -6.67
N SER A 198 -11.16 -15.26 -6.86
CA SER A 198 -12.19 -15.35 -5.82
C SER A 198 -12.62 -16.81 -5.58
N LEU A 199 -12.75 -17.24 -4.33
CA LEU A 199 -13.23 -18.59 -3.99
C LEU A 199 -14.71 -18.65 -3.59
N ASN A 200 -15.25 -17.56 -3.06
CA ASN A 200 -16.60 -17.53 -2.49
C ASN A 200 -17.72 -17.21 -3.50
N LEU A 201 -17.40 -17.08 -4.79
CA LEU A 201 -18.35 -16.68 -5.84
C LEU A 201 -18.65 -17.83 -6.80
N SER A 202 -19.88 -17.87 -7.33
CA SER A 202 -20.30 -18.86 -8.33
C SER A 202 -19.55 -18.73 -9.65
N LYS A 203 -19.15 -17.51 -10.01
CA LYS A 203 -18.24 -17.21 -11.11
C LYS A 203 -16.93 -16.72 -10.52
N THR A 204 -15.85 -17.42 -10.83
CA THR A 204 -14.50 -17.00 -10.45
C THR A 204 -14.15 -15.67 -11.13
N LEU A 205 -13.84 -14.67 -10.30
CA LEU A 205 -13.28 -13.39 -10.73
C LEU A 205 -11.78 -13.40 -10.48
N THR A 206 -11.04 -12.73 -11.34
CA THR A 206 -9.59 -12.57 -11.22
C THR A 206 -9.26 -11.10 -10.96
N TRP A 207 -8.43 -10.84 -9.96
CA TRP A 207 -7.97 -9.49 -9.66
C TRP A 207 -6.96 -9.01 -10.72
N ALA A 208 -7.07 -7.74 -11.12
CA ALA A 208 -6.14 -7.08 -12.02
C ALA A 208 -5.37 -5.97 -11.27
N PRO A 209 -4.09 -6.18 -10.90
CA PRO A 209 -3.29 -5.19 -10.18
C PRO A 209 -3.04 -3.89 -10.97
N SER A 210 -3.33 -3.88 -12.28
CA SER A 210 -3.25 -2.66 -13.08
C SER A 210 -4.43 -1.70 -12.86
N SER A 211 -5.58 -2.20 -12.39
CA SER A 211 -6.84 -1.45 -12.38
C SER A 211 -7.15 -0.83 -11.03
N GLN A 212 -7.13 -1.62 -9.96
CA GLN A 212 -7.49 -1.18 -8.61
C GLN A 212 -6.79 -2.03 -7.54
N SER A 213 -6.86 -1.59 -6.29
CA SER A 213 -6.29 -2.32 -5.16
C SER A 213 -6.99 -3.67 -4.94
N LEU A 214 -6.30 -4.62 -4.31
CA LEU A 214 -6.86 -5.94 -4.02
C LEU A 214 -8.07 -5.84 -3.08
N LEU A 215 -7.98 -4.98 -2.06
CA LEU A 215 -9.08 -4.79 -1.12
C LEU A 215 -10.29 -4.09 -1.74
N ASP A 216 -10.10 -3.13 -2.67
CA ASP A 216 -11.25 -2.53 -3.36
C ASP A 216 -11.94 -3.53 -4.28
N TRP A 217 -11.15 -4.28 -5.05
CA TRP A 217 -11.69 -5.36 -5.88
C TRP A 217 -12.47 -6.36 -5.04
N ALA A 218 -11.95 -6.74 -3.87
CA ALA A 218 -12.63 -7.65 -2.99
C ALA A 218 -13.94 -7.06 -2.44
N ARG A 219 -13.95 -5.80 -2.01
CA ARG A 219 -15.14 -5.11 -1.50
C ARG A 219 -16.22 -4.95 -2.57
N GLU A 220 -15.86 -4.42 -3.73
CA GLU A 220 -16.80 -4.17 -4.83
C GLU A 220 -17.46 -5.46 -5.33
N ASN A 221 -16.72 -6.56 -5.33
CA ASN A 221 -17.20 -7.85 -5.81
C ASN A 221 -17.68 -8.80 -4.69
N ASN A 222 -17.75 -8.32 -3.44
CA ASN A 222 -18.10 -9.12 -2.26
C ASN A 222 -17.26 -10.41 -2.12
N VAL A 223 -15.97 -10.32 -2.42
CA VAL A 223 -15.02 -11.41 -2.22
C VAL A 223 -14.60 -11.44 -0.76
N VAL A 224 -14.84 -12.57 -0.09
CA VAL A 224 -14.49 -12.78 1.33
C VAL A 224 -13.23 -13.64 1.46
N GLU A 225 -12.96 -14.46 0.45
CA GLU A 225 -11.83 -15.38 0.41
C GLU A 225 -11.28 -15.46 -1.01
N TYR A 226 -9.95 -15.44 -1.13
CA TYR A 226 -9.26 -15.52 -2.42
C TYR A 226 -8.14 -16.56 -2.39
N GLU A 227 -7.84 -17.14 -3.54
CA GLU A 227 -6.70 -18.03 -3.74
C GLU A 227 -5.59 -17.33 -4.53
N ILE A 228 -4.34 -17.74 -4.30
CA ILE A 228 -3.17 -17.24 -5.01
C ILE A 228 -2.65 -18.33 -5.94
N HIS A 229 -2.55 -18.02 -7.23
CA HIS A 229 -1.89 -18.84 -8.23
C HIS A 229 -0.59 -18.17 -8.67
N TRP A 230 0.52 -18.90 -8.65
CA TRP A 230 1.82 -18.36 -9.07
C TRP A 230 1.93 -18.34 -10.60
N ARG A 231 2.30 -17.19 -11.17
CA ARG A 231 2.63 -17.11 -12.59
C ARG A 231 4.05 -17.65 -12.83
N LYS A 232 4.29 -18.20 -14.01
CA LYS A 232 5.66 -18.56 -14.43
C LYS A 232 6.51 -17.29 -14.45
N ARG A 233 7.53 -17.24 -13.59
CA ARG A 233 8.40 -16.08 -13.40
C ARG A 233 9.16 -15.75 -14.67
N ILE A 234 9.15 -14.46 -15.04
CA ILE A 234 10.19 -13.87 -15.88
C ILE A 234 11.10 -13.09 -14.93
N HIS A 235 12.34 -13.54 -14.78
CA HIS A 235 13.29 -13.01 -13.80
C HIS A 235 13.43 -11.47 -13.90
N ASN A 236 13.43 -10.77 -12.76
CA ASN A 236 13.64 -9.32 -12.61
C ASN A 236 12.58 -8.34 -13.17
N GLN A 237 11.42 -8.78 -13.68
CA GLN A 237 10.40 -7.81 -14.12
C GLN A 237 9.77 -7.00 -12.97
N HIS A 238 9.61 -7.56 -11.76
CA HIS A 238 9.01 -6.87 -10.63
C HIS A 238 9.78 -5.63 -10.17
N ASN A 239 11.11 -5.55 -10.39
CA ASN A 239 11.91 -4.36 -10.06
C ASN A 239 11.46 -3.12 -10.85
N ILE A 240 10.96 -3.31 -12.07
CA ILE A 240 10.44 -2.22 -12.91
C ILE A 240 9.04 -1.79 -12.42
N TRP A 241 8.26 -2.73 -11.89
CA TRP A 241 6.90 -2.47 -11.42
C TRP A 241 6.85 -1.85 -10.02
N SER A 242 7.88 -2.02 -9.20
CA SER A 242 7.96 -1.40 -7.87
C SER A 242 7.92 0.13 -7.92
N SER A 243 8.42 0.77 -8.99
CA SER A 243 8.34 2.23 -9.14
C SER A 243 6.91 2.72 -9.44
N VAL A 244 6.09 1.93 -10.12
CA VAL A 244 4.67 2.24 -10.39
C VAL A 244 3.89 2.33 -9.08
N PHE A 245 4.32 1.62 -8.04
CA PHE A 245 3.71 1.66 -6.72
C PHE A 245 3.98 2.95 -5.95
N LEU A 246 5.06 3.68 -6.26
CA LEU A 246 5.31 4.98 -5.61
C LEU A 246 4.16 5.95 -5.85
N GLU A 247 3.72 6.09 -7.10
CA GLU A 247 2.63 7.00 -7.46
C GLU A 247 1.27 6.56 -6.93
N ARG A 248 1.10 5.26 -6.62
CA ARG A 248 -0.16 4.71 -6.10
C ARG A 248 -0.27 4.81 -4.59
N ILE A 249 0.87 4.81 -3.90
CA ILE A 249 0.94 4.77 -2.44
C ILE A 249 1.17 6.15 -1.83
N LEU A 250 1.94 7.01 -2.50
CA LEU A 250 2.27 8.34 -1.99
C LEU A 250 1.18 9.34 -2.34
N ASP A 251 0.64 9.99 -1.32
CA ASP A 251 -0.30 11.10 -1.47
C ASP A 251 0.44 12.43 -1.77
N PRO A 252 -0.28 13.51 -2.13
CA PRO A 252 0.34 14.81 -2.38
C PRO A 252 1.14 15.38 -1.20
N VAL A 253 0.80 15.01 0.03
CA VAL A 253 1.50 15.47 1.25
C VAL A 253 2.87 14.80 1.34
N CYS A 254 2.95 13.49 1.05
CA CYS A 254 4.19 12.74 0.97
C CYS A 254 5.10 13.30 -0.13
N MET A 255 4.56 13.58 -1.31
CA MET A 255 5.32 14.17 -2.41
C MET A 255 5.81 15.58 -2.06
N SER A 256 4.95 16.43 -1.50
CA SER A 256 5.33 17.76 -1.04
C SER A 256 6.41 17.73 0.04
N PHE A 257 6.42 16.71 0.90
CA PHE A 257 7.47 16.53 1.90
C PHE A 257 8.81 16.16 1.27
N LEU A 258 8.81 15.25 0.28
CA LEU A 258 10.01 14.85 -0.47
C LEU A 258 10.61 16.03 -1.26
N ASP A 259 9.76 16.90 -1.80
CA ASP A 259 10.18 18.08 -2.58
C ASP A 259 10.81 19.21 -1.75
N ARG A 260 10.82 19.09 -0.42
CA ARG A 260 11.41 20.12 0.47
C ARG A 260 12.93 20.24 0.33
N VAL A 261 13.59 19.22 -0.23
CA VAL A 261 15.00 19.28 -0.59
C VAL A 261 15.10 19.76 -2.03
N LYS A 262 15.22 21.08 -2.22
CA LYS A 262 15.51 21.64 -3.54
C LYS A 262 16.91 21.23 -4.00
N LYS A 263 17.05 20.99 -5.32
CA LYS A 263 18.33 20.77 -5.99
C LYS A 263 19.25 21.97 -5.88
#